data_AF-A0A8S8Y9A8-F1
#
_entry.id   AF-A0A8S8Y9A8-F1
#
_cell.length_a   1.000
_cell.length_b   1.000
_cell.length_c   1.000
_cell.angle_alpha   90.00
_cell.angle_beta   90.00
_cell.angle_gamma   90.00
#
_symmetry.space_group_name_H-M   'P 1'
#
loop_
_entity.id
_entity.type
_entity.pdbx_description
1 polymer ?
#
loop_
_entity_poly.entity_id
_entity_poly.type
_entity_poly.pdbx_seq_one_letter_code
_entity_poly.pdbx_strand_id
1 'polypeptide(L)'
;MARIVSVYTDRFEYHNAKAVLRAVVNDVDLERVAHDILPDINDINTPWLQIIERADDLRSAVVLMRRKPFGSALNAMPEGSTLAAYEDVLDRHYFANATSSLSGSQADVRMLRALLATEIDHRNIVNLLEAAAMGLEGNEVASALIPGGRLIPKRAFSLVSNGGRASLLEVLRPANRFDMAAFEAAIVEADAAMSLDPVITWLAARENAHLNRMSYLHPVSALPVVHYIAMKVKEVKDLRIITRGLMAGLSADVVEAHVI
;
A
#
# COMPACT_ATOMS: atom_id res chain seq x y z
N MET A 1 9.58 10.90 -19.40
CA MET A 1 10.37 10.27 -18.32
C MET A 1 10.07 10.89 -16.95
N ALA A 2 10.44 12.15 -16.69
CA ALA A 2 10.26 12.80 -15.38
C ALA A 2 8.84 12.70 -14.78
N ARG A 3 7.80 12.90 -15.61
CA ARG A 3 6.39 12.76 -15.19
C ARG A 3 6.04 11.36 -14.65
N ILE A 4 6.51 10.30 -15.31
CA ILE A 4 6.19 8.90 -14.91
C ILE A 4 6.85 8.56 -13.58
N VAL A 5 8.10 8.99 -13.41
CA VAL A 5 8.82 8.82 -12.15
C VAL A 5 8.11 9.60 -11.04
N SER A 6 7.76 10.87 -11.29
CA SER A 6 7.02 11.70 -10.31
C SER A 6 5.73 11.03 -9.85
N VAL A 7 4.88 10.58 -10.79
CA VAL A 7 3.62 9.90 -10.45
C VAL A 7 3.85 8.66 -9.58
N TYR A 8 4.91 7.89 -9.85
CA TYR A 8 5.24 6.73 -9.03
C TYR A 8 5.72 7.15 -7.63
N THR A 9 6.61 8.14 -7.55
CA THR A 9 7.22 8.61 -6.29
C THR A 9 6.28 9.42 -5.40
N ASP A 10 5.19 9.98 -5.93
CA ASP A 10 4.18 10.71 -5.13
C ASP A 10 3.68 9.89 -3.94
N ARG A 11 3.73 8.55 -4.00
CA ARG A 11 3.38 7.64 -2.90
C ARG A 11 4.10 7.96 -1.59
N PHE A 12 5.33 8.48 -1.65
CA PHE A 12 6.09 8.80 -0.44
C PHE A 12 5.41 9.90 0.39
N GLU A 13 4.73 10.87 -0.23
CA GLU A 13 3.96 11.86 0.53
C GLU A 13 2.78 11.22 1.26
N TYR A 14 2.12 10.23 0.66
CA TYR A 14 1.00 9.51 1.28
C TYR A 14 1.50 8.60 2.40
N HIS A 15 2.64 7.93 2.22
CA HIS A 15 3.28 7.14 3.28
C HIS A 15 3.68 8.02 4.47
N ASN A 16 4.27 9.19 4.23
CA ASN A 16 4.61 10.12 5.29
C ASN A 16 3.37 10.64 6.02
N ALA A 17 2.29 10.95 5.30
CA ALA A 17 1.02 11.34 5.91
C ALA A 17 0.49 10.24 6.84
N LYS A 18 0.48 8.97 6.40
CA LYS A 18 0.08 7.83 7.24
C LYS A 18 0.99 7.67 8.46
N ALA A 19 2.30 7.81 8.29
CA ALA A 19 3.25 7.76 9.39
C ALA A 19 2.96 8.83 10.46
N VAL A 20 2.68 10.07 10.03
CA VAL A 20 2.29 11.16 10.92
C VAL A 20 0.97 10.86 11.63
N LEU A 21 -0.07 10.45 10.91
CA LEU A 21 -1.36 10.13 11.52
C LEU A 21 -1.26 9.00 12.55
N ARG A 22 -0.47 7.95 12.25
CA ARG A 22 -0.17 6.86 13.19
C ARG A 22 0.59 7.36 14.42
N ALA A 23 1.60 8.20 14.23
CA ALA A 23 2.38 8.75 15.33
C ALA A 23 1.51 9.57 16.29
N VAL A 24 0.67 10.45 15.75
CA VAL A 24 -0.25 11.30 16.55
C VAL A 24 -1.28 10.45 17.29
N VAL A 25 -1.91 9.48 16.63
CA VAL A 25 -2.93 8.62 17.28
C VAL A 25 -2.35 7.76 18.41
N ASN A 26 -1.13 7.27 18.24
CA ASN A 26 -0.49 6.39 19.20
C ASN A 26 0.42 7.14 20.19
N ASP A 27 0.38 8.47 20.21
CA ASP A 27 1.20 9.33 21.06
C ASP A 27 2.69 8.91 21.04
N VAL A 28 3.22 8.67 19.84
CA VAL A 28 4.60 8.23 19.66
C VAL A 28 5.53 9.43 19.82
N ASP A 29 6.49 9.30 20.71
CA ASP A 29 7.52 10.32 20.96
C ASP A 29 8.19 10.83 19.67
N LEU A 30 8.32 12.15 19.56
CA LEU A 30 8.82 12.83 18.37
C LEU A 30 10.27 12.43 18.06
N GLU A 31 11.13 12.30 19.07
CA GLU A 31 12.53 11.88 18.87
C GLU A 31 12.59 10.48 18.27
N ARG A 32 11.74 9.57 18.78
CA ARG A 32 11.64 8.22 18.23
C ARG A 32 11.15 8.23 16.78
N VAL A 33 10.13 9.03 16.43
CA VAL A 33 9.67 9.13 15.05
C VAL A 33 10.77 9.71 14.14
N ALA A 34 11.45 10.76 14.61
CA ALA A 34 12.55 11.42 13.93
C ALA A 34 13.78 10.53 13.73
N HIS A 35 13.95 9.48 14.54
CA HIS A 35 15.03 8.51 14.37
C HIS A 35 14.62 7.30 13.50
N ASP A 36 13.48 6.67 13.82
CA ASP A 36 13.13 5.34 13.31
C ASP A 36 12.30 5.36 12.02
N ILE A 37 11.48 6.40 11.83
CA ILE A 37 10.40 6.40 10.83
C ILE A 37 10.62 7.50 9.80
N LEU A 38 10.84 8.74 10.25
CA LEU A 38 11.07 9.92 9.44
C LEU A 38 12.41 10.58 9.84
N PRO A 39 13.56 9.98 9.46
CA PRO A 39 14.89 10.48 9.77
C PRO A 39 15.02 12.00 9.58
N ASP A 40 15.33 12.74 10.64
CA ASP A 40 15.49 14.20 10.65
C ASP A 40 16.71 14.68 9.85
N ILE A 41 17.71 13.81 9.66
CA ILE A 41 18.83 14.00 8.73
C ILE A 41 18.37 14.29 7.28
N ASN A 42 17.12 13.93 6.95
CA ASN A 42 16.52 14.25 5.67
C ASN A 42 15.58 15.45 5.81
N ASP A 43 15.98 16.61 5.27
CA ASP A 43 15.21 17.85 5.31
C ASP A 43 13.77 17.74 4.76
N ILE A 44 13.50 16.75 3.89
CA ILE A 44 12.16 16.47 3.36
C ILE A 44 11.20 16.07 4.50
N ASN A 45 11.71 15.53 5.60
CA ASN A 45 10.93 15.08 6.75
C ASN A 45 10.57 16.20 7.71
N THR A 46 11.29 17.33 7.70
CA THR A 46 11.08 18.46 8.63
C THR A 46 9.63 18.94 8.68
N PRO A 47 8.92 19.18 7.54
CA PRO A 47 7.52 19.59 7.58
C PRO A 47 6.59 18.53 8.18
N TRP A 48 6.94 17.24 8.07
CA TRP A 48 6.13 16.14 8.62
C TRP A 48 6.33 16.02 10.13
N LEU A 49 7.56 16.14 10.61
CA LEU A 49 7.89 16.18 12.05
C LEU A 49 7.23 17.37 12.75
N GLN A 50 7.21 18.55 12.11
CA GLN A 50 6.48 19.73 12.62
C GLN A 50 4.97 19.52 12.74
N ILE A 51 4.38 18.63 11.94
CA ILE A 51 2.96 18.30 12.08
C ILE A 51 2.75 17.47 13.35
N ILE A 52 3.61 16.48 13.60
CA ILE A 52 3.54 15.64 14.81
C ILE A 52 3.71 16.50 16.06
N GLU A 53 4.69 17.39 16.07
CA GLU A 53 4.97 18.30 17.19
C GLU A 53 3.77 19.20 17.57
N ARG A 54 2.94 19.56 16.59
CA ARG A 54 1.87 20.57 16.76
C ARG A 54 0.46 19.99 16.80
N ALA A 55 0.30 18.72 16.48
CA ALA A 55 -1.01 18.08 16.39
C ALA A 55 -1.33 17.38 17.70
N ASP A 56 -2.45 17.76 18.31
CA ASP A 56 -2.97 17.12 19.53
C ASP A 56 -3.80 15.86 19.19
N ASP A 57 -4.30 15.75 17.96
CA ASP A 57 -5.20 14.70 17.51
C ASP A 57 -5.17 14.54 15.97
N LEU A 58 -5.91 13.54 15.46
CA LEU A 58 -6.07 13.32 14.01
C LEU A 58 -6.56 14.57 13.28
N ARG A 59 -7.47 15.32 13.88
CA ARG A 59 -8.16 16.43 13.24
C ARG A 59 -7.24 17.62 13.04
N SER A 60 -6.46 17.97 14.06
CA SER A 60 -5.41 18.99 14.02
C SER A 60 -4.30 18.61 13.04
N ALA A 61 -3.86 17.34 13.02
CA ALA A 61 -2.91 16.84 12.02
C ALA A 61 -3.42 17.04 10.58
N VAL A 62 -4.68 16.70 10.32
CA VAL A 62 -5.34 16.90 9.02
C VAL A 62 -5.43 18.37 8.64
N VAL A 63 -5.72 19.26 9.58
CA VAL A 63 -5.76 20.72 9.34
C VAL A 63 -4.37 21.25 8.95
N LEU A 64 -3.31 20.74 9.57
CA LEU A 64 -1.94 21.10 9.22
C LEU A 64 -1.54 20.57 7.82
N MET A 65 -2.15 19.46 7.37
CA MET A 65 -1.98 18.91 6.02
C MET A 65 -2.88 19.55 4.95
N ARG A 66 -3.70 20.56 5.26
CA ARG A 66 -4.72 21.12 4.32
C ARG A 66 -4.18 21.58 2.96
N ARG A 67 -2.90 21.96 2.89
CA ARG A 67 -2.23 22.43 1.66
C ARG A 67 -1.64 21.29 0.82
N LYS A 68 -1.61 20.07 1.34
CA LYS A 68 -1.17 18.87 0.60
C LYS A 68 -2.25 18.46 -0.41
N PRO A 69 -1.90 17.71 -1.47
CA PRO A 69 -2.85 17.32 -2.51
C PRO A 69 -4.11 16.61 -1.99
N PHE A 70 -3.95 15.77 -0.97
CA PHE A 70 -5.03 15.02 -0.32
C PHE A 70 -5.71 15.76 0.85
N GLY A 71 -5.25 16.98 1.18
CA GLY A 71 -5.67 17.70 2.38
C GLY A 71 -7.17 18.01 2.40
N SER A 72 -7.76 18.34 1.26
CA SER A 72 -9.22 18.55 1.14
C SER A 72 -10.02 17.27 1.37
N ALA A 73 -9.54 16.13 0.86
CA ALA A 73 -10.19 14.84 1.03
C ALA A 73 -10.19 14.39 2.50
N LEU A 74 -9.10 14.60 3.24
CA LEU A 74 -9.04 14.31 4.67
C LEU A 74 -9.90 15.29 5.48
N ASN A 75 -9.88 16.58 5.12
CA ASN A 75 -10.67 17.61 5.81
C ASN A 75 -12.18 17.34 5.73
N ALA A 76 -12.65 16.77 4.61
CA ALA A 76 -14.05 16.43 4.38
C ALA A 76 -14.55 15.19 5.14
N MET A 77 -13.67 14.47 5.85
CA MET A 77 -14.08 13.29 6.60
C MET A 77 -14.95 13.67 7.81
N PRO A 78 -15.96 12.83 8.17
CA PRO A 78 -16.77 13.04 9.36
C PRO A 78 -15.93 13.14 10.63
N GLU A 79 -16.36 13.96 11.58
CA GLU A 79 -15.80 13.96 12.93
C GLU A 79 -15.93 12.58 13.56
N GLY A 80 -14.93 12.17 14.34
CA GLY A 80 -14.88 10.83 14.95
C GLY A 80 -14.49 9.68 14.01
N SER A 81 -14.12 9.97 12.75
CA SER A 81 -13.60 8.94 11.84
C SER A 81 -12.34 8.26 12.40
N THR A 82 -12.24 6.95 12.20
CA THR A 82 -11.11 6.14 12.68
C THR A 82 -9.84 6.40 11.88
N LEU A 83 -8.67 6.09 12.45
CA LEU A 83 -7.39 6.12 11.74
C LEU A 83 -7.43 5.31 10.45
N ALA A 84 -8.00 4.09 10.48
CA ALA A 84 -8.15 3.23 9.31
C ALA A 84 -8.93 3.94 8.18
N ALA A 85 -10.02 4.64 8.51
CA ALA A 85 -10.78 5.38 7.51
C ALA A 85 -9.96 6.51 6.86
N TYR A 86 -9.13 7.24 7.63
CA TYR A 86 -8.22 8.24 7.07
C TYR A 86 -7.17 7.61 6.14
N GLU A 87 -6.63 6.46 6.53
CA GLU A 87 -5.66 5.73 5.71
C GLU A 87 -6.25 5.21 4.40
N ASP A 88 -7.51 4.77 4.43
CA ASP A 88 -8.21 4.35 3.22
C ASP A 88 -8.50 5.54 2.29
N VAL A 89 -8.83 6.72 2.85
CA VAL A 89 -9.01 7.94 2.05
C VAL A 89 -7.70 8.34 1.38
N LEU A 90 -6.57 8.24 2.08
CA LEU A 90 -5.25 8.47 1.52
C LEU A 90 -4.93 7.49 0.37
N ASP A 91 -5.20 6.19 0.54
CA ASP A 91 -4.94 5.19 -0.51
C ASP A 91 -5.83 5.42 -1.74
N ARG A 92 -7.14 5.63 -1.54
CA ARG A 92 -8.07 5.94 -2.64
C ARG A 92 -7.64 7.21 -3.37
N HIS A 93 -7.23 8.24 -2.64
CA HIS A 93 -6.76 9.49 -3.23
C HIS A 93 -5.47 9.29 -4.03
N TYR A 94 -4.50 8.55 -3.49
CA TYR A 94 -3.25 8.25 -4.18
C TYR A 94 -3.52 7.57 -5.53
N PHE A 95 -4.27 6.45 -5.52
CA PHE A 95 -4.51 5.69 -6.74
C PHE A 95 -5.35 6.45 -7.77
N ALA A 96 -6.35 7.23 -7.32
CA ALA A 96 -7.13 8.09 -8.19
C ALA A 96 -6.25 9.16 -8.84
N ASN A 97 -5.43 9.86 -8.05
CA ASN A 97 -4.53 10.90 -8.53
C ASN A 97 -3.49 10.33 -9.50
N ALA A 98 -2.82 9.24 -9.12
CA ALA A 98 -1.80 8.60 -9.94
C ALA A 98 -2.38 8.10 -11.27
N THR A 99 -3.55 7.47 -11.26
CA THR A 99 -4.20 6.98 -12.48
C THR A 99 -4.63 8.12 -13.40
N SER A 100 -5.22 9.19 -12.85
CA SER A 100 -5.63 10.36 -13.63
C SER A 100 -4.43 11.13 -14.21
N SER A 101 -3.30 11.13 -13.49
CA SER A 101 -2.04 11.75 -13.91
C SER A 101 -1.32 10.94 -14.99
N LEU A 102 -1.78 9.74 -15.35
CA LEU A 102 -1.23 8.95 -16.45
C LEU A 102 -2.13 9.09 -17.69
N SER A 103 -1.91 10.15 -18.47
CA SER A 103 -2.59 10.36 -19.75
C SER A 103 -1.77 9.82 -20.93
N GLY A 104 -2.46 9.33 -21.95
CA GLY A 104 -1.85 8.84 -23.19
C GLY A 104 -1.71 7.32 -23.30
N SER A 105 -1.18 6.91 -24.45
CA SER A 105 -1.09 5.51 -24.90
C SER A 105 0.34 5.01 -25.04
N GLN A 106 1.36 5.75 -24.61
CA GLN A 106 2.76 5.31 -24.68
C GLN A 106 3.00 4.04 -23.85
N ALA A 107 4.00 3.24 -24.24
CA ALA A 107 4.22 1.93 -23.64
C ALA A 107 4.49 2.02 -22.12
N ASP A 108 5.35 2.94 -21.69
CA ASP A 108 5.67 3.20 -20.28
C ASP A 108 4.44 3.64 -19.47
N VAL A 109 3.60 4.52 -20.03
CA VAL A 109 2.32 4.92 -19.43
C VAL A 109 1.40 3.71 -19.25
N ARG A 110 1.22 2.88 -20.29
CA ARG A 110 0.36 1.69 -20.21
C ARG A 110 0.88 0.67 -19.20
N MET A 111 2.19 0.51 -19.11
CA MET A 111 2.85 -0.38 -18.16
C MET A 111 2.70 0.12 -16.73
N LEU A 112 2.98 1.39 -16.45
CA LEU A 112 2.77 1.94 -15.11
C LEU A 112 1.29 1.87 -14.70
N ARG A 113 0.35 2.14 -15.62
CA ARG A 113 -1.09 1.96 -15.33
C ARG A 113 -1.45 0.49 -15.04
N ALA A 114 -0.78 -0.45 -15.70
CA ALA A 114 -0.96 -1.88 -15.42
C ALA A 114 -0.42 -2.28 -14.04
N LEU A 115 0.73 -1.71 -13.66
CA LEU A 115 1.30 -1.88 -12.32
C LEU A 115 0.35 -1.34 -11.25
N LEU A 116 -0.08 -0.08 -11.36
CA LEU A 116 -1.01 0.53 -10.39
C LEU A 116 -2.31 -0.26 -10.25
N ALA A 117 -2.87 -0.77 -11.35
CA ALA A 117 -4.05 -1.62 -11.29
C ALA A 117 -3.79 -2.94 -10.55
N THR A 118 -2.59 -3.50 -10.69
CA THR A 118 -2.16 -4.71 -9.97
C THR A 118 -1.97 -4.43 -8.48
N GLU A 119 -1.35 -3.30 -8.12
CA GLU A 119 -1.22 -2.85 -6.73
C GLU A 119 -2.61 -2.64 -6.07
N ILE A 120 -3.56 -2.05 -6.81
CA ILE A 120 -4.96 -1.90 -6.35
C ILE A 120 -5.60 -3.27 -6.11
N ASP A 121 -5.45 -4.22 -7.04
CA ASP A 121 -5.97 -5.57 -6.86
C ASP A 121 -5.36 -6.25 -5.63
N HIS A 122 -4.04 -6.16 -5.43
CA HIS A 122 -3.35 -6.72 -4.27
C HIS A 122 -3.88 -6.11 -2.97
N ARG A 123 -4.03 -4.78 -2.91
CA ARG A 123 -4.60 -4.09 -1.75
C ARG A 123 -6.04 -4.53 -1.47
N ASN A 124 -6.88 -4.65 -2.50
CA ASN A 124 -8.26 -5.11 -2.33
C ASN A 124 -8.33 -6.57 -1.87
N ILE A 125 -7.44 -7.44 -2.35
CA ILE A 125 -7.34 -8.83 -1.87
C ILE A 125 -7.03 -8.85 -0.38
N VAL A 126 -6.01 -8.09 0.07
CA VAL A 126 -5.65 -8.01 1.49
C VAL A 126 -6.81 -7.45 2.31
N ASN A 127 -7.41 -6.33 1.90
CA ASN A 127 -8.53 -5.71 2.61
C ASN A 127 -9.73 -6.67 2.75
N LEU A 128 -10.02 -7.48 1.72
CA LEU A 128 -11.10 -8.48 1.77
C LEU A 128 -10.79 -9.65 2.71
N LEU A 129 -9.53 -10.09 2.76
CA LEU A 129 -9.10 -11.16 3.67
C LEU A 129 -9.06 -10.68 5.12
N GLU A 130 -8.57 -9.45 5.36
CA GLU A 130 -8.60 -8.80 6.68
C GLU A 130 -10.05 -8.61 7.15
N ALA A 131 -10.93 -8.10 6.30
CA ALA A 131 -12.36 -7.96 6.60
C ALA A 131 -13.00 -9.31 6.95
N ALA A 132 -12.71 -10.36 6.18
CA ALA A 132 -13.22 -11.70 6.46
C ALA A 132 -12.71 -12.25 7.80
N ALA A 133 -11.44 -12.01 8.15
CA ALA A 133 -10.88 -12.41 9.45
C ALA A 133 -11.50 -11.63 10.63
N MET A 134 -11.97 -10.40 10.39
CA MET A 134 -12.66 -9.56 11.38
C MET A 134 -14.19 -9.77 11.40
N GLY A 135 -14.74 -10.60 10.51
CA GLY A 135 -16.18 -10.80 10.39
C GLY A 135 -16.95 -9.58 9.86
N LEU A 136 -16.29 -8.71 9.11
CA LEU A 136 -16.91 -7.53 8.48
C LEU A 136 -17.53 -7.91 7.13
N GLU A 137 -18.69 -7.33 6.82
CA GLU A 137 -19.41 -7.58 5.57
C GLU A 137 -20.10 -6.31 5.01
N GLY A 138 -20.55 -6.40 3.76
CA GLY A 138 -21.40 -5.40 3.13
C GLY A 138 -20.74 -4.02 3.00
N ASN A 139 -21.38 -2.99 3.55
CA ASN A 139 -20.94 -1.60 3.35
C ASN A 139 -19.59 -1.29 4.00
N GLU A 140 -19.25 -1.95 5.11
CA GLU A 140 -17.99 -1.74 5.81
C GLU A 140 -16.82 -2.16 4.91
N VAL A 141 -16.92 -3.36 4.33
CA VAL A 141 -15.93 -3.89 3.37
C VAL A 141 -15.91 -3.10 2.08
N ALA A 142 -17.09 -2.78 1.54
CA ALA A 142 -17.21 -2.03 0.28
C ALA A 142 -16.53 -0.66 0.38
N SER A 143 -16.54 -0.04 1.56
CA SER A 143 -15.85 1.23 1.78
C SER A 143 -14.34 1.08 1.60
N ALA A 144 -13.72 0.02 2.14
CA ALA A 144 -12.27 -0.22 2.06
C ALA A 144 -11.76 -0.58 0.65
N LEU A 145 -12.66 -0.88 -0.30
CA LEU A 145 -12.27 -1.25 -1.66
C LEU A 145 -11.87 -0.03 -2.50
N ILE A 146 -10.81 -0.20 -3.29
CA ILE A 146 -10.21 0.81 -4.15
C ILE A 146 -10.55 0.50 -5.62
N PRO A 147 -11.24 1.40 -6.35
CA PRO A 147 -11.53 1.19 -7.76
C PRO A 147 -10.28 1.35 -8.64
N GLY A 148 -10.25 0.65 -9.77
CA GLY A 148 -9.16 0.73 -10.77
C GLY A 148 -8.36 -0.55 -10.95
N GLY A 149 -8.65 -1.57 -10.14
CA GLY A 149 -8.12 -2.92 -10.30
C GLY A 149 -8.61 -3.63 -11.57
N ARG A 150 -7.89 -4.67 -11.98
CA ARG A 150 -8.20 -5.52 -13.15
C ARG A 150 -8.81 -6.85 -12.75
N LEU A 151 -8.31 -7.46 -11.68
CA LEU A 151 -8.79 -8.73 -11.16
C LEU A 151 -10.13 -8.55 -10.45
N ILE A 152 -10.26 -7.49 -9.65
CA ILE A 152 -11.49 -7.15 -8.92
C ILE A 152 -12.06 -5.87 -9.52
N PRO A 153 -12.85 -5.96 -10.61
CA PRO A 153 -13.45 -4.77 -11.22
C PRO A 153 -14.54 -4.20 -10.32
N LYS A 154 -14.81 -2.89 -10.43
CA LYS A 154 -15.83 -2.18 -9.62
C LYS A 154 -17.20 -2.87 -9.61
N ARG A 155 -17.61 -3.49 -10.72
CA ARG A 155 -18.87 -4.25 -10.84
C ARG A 155 -18.95 -5.46 -9.90
N ALA A 156 -17.81 -6.01 -9.47
CA ALA A 156 -17.73 -7.13 -8.55
C ALA A 156 -17.72 -6.69 -7.08
N PHE A 157 -17.62 -5.39 -6.78
CA PHE A 157 -17.47 -4.91 -5.39
C PHE A 157 -18.63 -5.33 -4.51
N SER A 158 -19.87 -5.20 -5.00
CA SER A 158 -21.05 -5.62 -4.24
C SER A 158 -21.05 -7.13 -3.98
N LEU A 159 -20.57 -7.93 -4.94
CA LEU A 159 -20.47 -9.38 -4.77
C LEU A 159 -19.43 -9.74 -3.70
N VAL A 160 -18.19 -9.25 -3.84
CA VAL A 160 -17.10 -9.62 -2.91
C VAL A 160 -17.28 -9.04 -1.52
N SER A 161 -17.94 -7.88 -1.39
CA SER A 161 -18.19 -7.28 -0.07
C SER A 161 -19.25 -8.04 0.74
N ASN A 162 -20.22 -8.68 0.07
CA ASN A 162 -21.27 -9.45 0.73
C ASN A 162 -20.95 -10.95 0.83
N GLY A 163 -20.11 -11.49 -0.06
CA GLY A 163 -19.78 -12.92 -0.10
C GLY A 163 -18.38 -13.27 0.41
N GLY A 164 -17.63 -12.28 0.91
CA GLY A 164 -16.34 -12.45 1.57
C GLY A 164 -15.32 -13.25 0.75
N ARG A 165 -14.55 -14.10 1.44
CA ARG A 165 -13.48 -14.92 0.86
C ARG A 165 -13.97 -15.85 -0.25
N ALA A 166 -15.15 -16.45 -0.13
CA ALA A 166 -15.68 -17.35 -1.15
C ALA A 166 -15.93 -16.63 -2.47
N SER A 167 -16.61 -15.47 -2.42
CA SER A 167 -16.84 -14.65 -3.61
C SER A 167 -15.56 -14.03 -4.18
N LEU A 168 -14.58 -13.71 -3.34
CA LEU A 168 -13.26 -13.29 -3.81
C LEU A 168 -12.62 -14.39 -4.69
N LEU A 169 -12.59 -15.64 -4.21
CA LEU A 169 -12.01 -16.75 -4.96
C LEU A 169 -12.76 -17.00 -6.28
N GLU A 170 -14.08 -16.89 -6.29
CA GLU A 170 -14.88 -17.00 -7.51
C GLU A 170 -14.54 -15.92 -8.54
N VAL A 171 -14.34 -14.68 -8.09
CA VAL A 171 -13.96 -13.55 -8.97
C VAL A 171 -12.56 -13.73 -9.55
N LEU A 172 -11.62 -14.28 -8.76
CA LEU A 172 -10.24 -14.47 -9.18
C LEU A 172 -10.04 -15.70 -10.09
N ARG A 173 -10.84 -16.76 -9.90
CA ARG A 173 -10.71 -18.04 -10.62
C ARG A 173 -10.61 -17.93 -12.16
N PRO A 174 -11.42 -17.10 -12.86
CA PRO A 174 -11.34 -16.99 -14.32
C PRO A 174 -10.16 -16.11 -14.81
N ALA A 175 -9.36 -15.52 -13.93
CA ALA A 175 -8.31 -14.59 -14.32
C ALA A 175 -7.05 -15.33 -14.83
N ASN A 176 -6.93 -15.49 -16.15
CA ASN A 176 -5.84 -16.23 -16.82
C ASN A 176 -4.40 -15.83 -16.45
N ARG A 177 -4.18 -14.62 -15.92
CA ARG A 177 -2.83 -14.14 -15.53
C ARG A 177 -2.57 -14.24 -14.04
N PHE A 178 -3.52 -14.73 -13.26
CA PHE A 178 -3.43 -14.89 -11.82
C PHE A 178 -3.27 -16.38 -11.51
N ASP A 179 -2.20 -16.74 -10.82
CA ASP A 179 -1.93 -18.14 -10.48
C ASP A 179 -2.78 -18.51 -9.27
N MET A 180 -3.99 -19.01 -9.55
CA MET A 180 -4.96 -19.38 -8.53
C MET A 180 -4.46 -20.52 -7.63
N ALA A 181 -3.72 -21.49 -8.18
CA ALA A 181 -3.25 -22.61 -7.40
C ALA A 181 -2.20 -22.15 -6.37
N ALA A 182 -1.27 -21.30 -6.79
CA ALA A 182 -0.29 -20.71 -5.87
C ALA A 182 -0.96 -19.78 -4.83
N PHE A 183 -1.98 -19.03 -5.23
CA PHE A 183 -2.73 -18.19 -4.31
C PHE A 183 -3.51 -18.99 -3.26
N GLU A 184 -4.20 -20.06 -3.67
CA GLU A 184 -4.91 -20.95 -2.75
C GLU A 184 -3.93 -21.64 -1.79
N ALA A 185 -2.75 -22.05 -2.25
CA ALA A 185 -1.69 -22.57 -1.39
C ALA A 185 -1.21 -21.54 -0.35
N ALA A 186 -0.98 -20.29 -0.77
CA ALA A 186 -0.60 -19.20 0.14
C ALA A 186 -1.69 -18.91 1.18
N ILE A 187 -2.96 -19.04 0.81
CA ILE A 187 -4.07 -18.91 1.77
C ILE A 187 -4.08 -20.06 2.78
N VAL A 188 -3.86 -21.32 2.34
CA VAL A 188 -3.79 -22.47 3.26
C VAL A 188 -2.65 -22.29 4.26
N GLU A 189 -1.50 -21.80 3.81
CA GLU A 189 -0.36 -21.48 4.68
C GLU A 189 -0.71 -20.35 5.65
N ALA A 190 -1.38 -19.30 5.18
CA ALA A 190 -1.84 -18.19 6.00
C ALA A 190 -2.82 -18.64 7.11
N ASP A 191 -3.78 -19.52 6.76
CA ASP A 191 -4.72 -20.11 7.71
C ASP A 191 -3.98 -20.95 8.77
N ALA A 192 -2.99 -21.75 8.36
CA ALA A 192 -2.19 -22.57 9.27
C ALA A 192 -1.29 -21.72 10.20
N ALA A 193 -0.75 -20.62 9.69
CA ALA A 193 0.08 -19.68 10.44
C ALA A 193 -0.73 -18.68 11.29
N MET A 194 -2.05 -18.62 11.11
CA MET A 194 -2.92 -17.58 11.68
C MET A 194 -2.41 -16.16 11.37
N SER A 195 -1.83 -15.97 10.17
CA SER A 195 -1.27 -14.71 9.70
C SER A 195 -1.48 -14.57 8.19
N LEU A 196 -1.76 -13.36 7.71
CA LEU A 196 -1.86 -13.09 6.26
C LEU A 196 -0.49 -12.95 5.59
N ASP A 197 0.61 -13.07 6.33
CA ASP A 197 1.97 -12.89 5.81
C ASP A 197 2.30 -13.76 4.58
N PRO A 198 1.91 -15.05 4.50
CA PRO A 198 2.16 -15.86 3.30
C PRO A 198 1.48 -15.28 2.05
N VAL A 199 0.24 -14.80 2.19
CA VAL A 199 -0.50 -14.15 1.09
C VAL A 199 0.16 -12.84 0.69
N ILE A 200 0.52 -11.99 1.66
CA ILE A 200 1.17 -10.70 1.41
C ILE A 200 2.52 -10.91 0.72
N THR A 201 3.30 -11.89 1.18
CA THR A 201 4.61 -12.27 0.62
C THR A 201 4.47 -12.74 -0.83
N TRP A 202 3.48 -13.59 -1.10
CA TRP A 202 3.20 -14.07 -2.46
C TRP A 202 2.79 -12.93 -3.41
N LEU A 203 1.90 -12.03 -2.97
CA LEU A 203 1.49 -10.85 -3.75
C LEU A 203 2.68 -9.92 -4.02
N ALA A 204 3.54 -9.70 -3.02
CA ALA A 204 4.75 -8.89 -3.16
C ALA A 204 5.76 -9.50 -4.15
N ALA A 205 6.02 -10.81 -4.07
CA ALA A 205 6.89 -11.51 -5.02
C ALA A 205 6.37 -11.38 -6.46
N ARG A 206 5.06 -11.51 -6.64
CA ARG A 206 4.38 -11.32 -7.92
C ARG A 206 4.54 -9.89 -8.46
N GLU A 207 4.40 -8.88 -7.61
CA GLU A 207 4.59 -7.47 -7.97
C GLU A 207 6.05 -7.19 -8.37
N ASN A 208 7.01 -7.71 -7.61
CA ASN A 208 8.44 -7.61 -7.92
C ASN A 208 8.78 -8.24 -9.27
N ALA A 209 8.25 -9.43 -9.56
CA ALA A 209 8.42 -10.08 -10.86
C ALA A 209 7.85 -9.24 -12.02
N HIS A 210 6.71 -8.57 -11.78
CA HIS A 210 6.08 -7.68 -12.75
C HIS A 210 6.94 -6.44 -13.06
N LEU A 211 7.40 -5.76 -12.01
CA LEU A 211 8.31 -4.61 -12.08
C LEU A 211 9.61 -4.96 -12.80
N ASN A 212 10.21 -6.09 -12.44
CA ASN A 212 11.45 -6.56 -13.04
C ASN A 212 11.28 -6.79 -14.56
N ARG A 213 10.24 -7.51 -14.96
CA ARG A 213 9.91 -7.74 -16.38
C ARG A 213 9.66 -6.44 -17.15
N MET A 214 8.95 -5.49 -16.56
CA MET A 214 8.69 -4.19 -17.20
C MET A 214 9.97 -3.40 -17.47
N SER A 215 10.93 -3.46 -16.55
CA SER A 215 12.21 -2.74 -16.68
C SER A 215 13.02 -3.25 -17.86
N TYR A 216 13.10 -4.57 -18.07
CA TYR A 216 13.87 -5.17 -19.16
C TYR A 216 13.20 -5.07 -20.53
N LEU A 217 11.87 -5.09 -20.59
CA LEU A 217 11.14 -4.97 -21.86
C LEU A 217 11.16 -3.55 -22.45
N HIS A 218 11.42 -2.54 -21.61
CA HIS A 218 11.40 -1.14 -22.00
C HIS A 218 12.61 -0.37 -21.43
N PRO A 219 13.84 -0.74 -21.82
CA PRO A 219 15.07 -0.23 -21.20
C PRO A 219 15.30 1.27 -21.48
N VAL A 220 14.82 1.79 -22.61
CA VAL A 220 14.88 3.23 -22.95
C VAL A 220 13.55 3.89 -22.58
N SER A 221 13.19 3.88 -21.30
CA SER A 221 11.97 4.48 -20.76
C SER A 221 12.13 4.89 -19.29
N ALA A 222 11.08 5.41 -18.66
CA ALA A 222 11.08 5.67 -17.21
C ALA A 222 11.01 4.40 -16.33
N LEU A 223 10.65 3.25 -16.92
CA LEU A 223 10.36 2.02 -16.17
C LEU A 223 11.58 1.44 -15.43
N PRO A 224 12.82 1.46 -15.98
CA PRO A 224 14.00 1.08 -15.21
C PRO A 224 14.23 1.94 -13.96
N VAL A 225 13.91 3.25 -14.03
CA VAL A 225 14.02 4.15 -12.87
C VAL A 225 12.96 3.80 -11.83
N VAL A 226 11.71 3.54 -12.25
CA VAL A 226 10.63 3.07 -11.36
C VAL A 226 11.01 1.76 -10.68
N HIS A 227 11.53 0.79 -11.44
CA HIS A 227 11.99 -0.49 -10.89
C HIS A 227 13.15 -0.31 -9.90
N TYR A 228 14.14 0.54 -10.21
CA TYR A 228 15.22 0.86 -9.29
C TYR A 228 14.70 1.43 -7.96
N ILE A 229 13.76 2.38 -8.02
CA ILE A 229 13.14 2.96 -6.82
C ILE A 229 12.41 1.88 -6.01
N ALA A 230 11.63 1.03 -6.66
CA ALA A 230 10.93 -0.07 -6.00
C ALA A 230 11.90 -1.05 -5.31
N MET A 231 12.99 -1.41 -5.98
CA MET A 231 14.04 -2.27 -5.42
C MET A 231 14.74 -1.61 -4.23
N LYS A 232 14.96 -0.29 -4.26
CA LYS A 232 15.53 0.45 -3.12
C LYS A 232 14.57 0.50 -1.93
N VAL A 233 13.26 0.67 -2.16
CA VAL A 233 12.25 0.59 -1.11
C VAL A 233 12.24 -0.80 -0.48
N LYS A 234 12.29 -1.85 -1.31
CA LYS A 234 12.36 -3.23 -0.85
C LYS A 234 13.63 -3.48 -0.02
N GLU A 235 14.80 -3.10 -0.52
CA GLU A 235 16.08 -3.23 0.19
C GLU A 235 16.04 -2.56 1.57
N VAL A 236 15.52 -1.34 1.66
CA VAL A 236 15.38 -0.64 2.95
C VAL A 236 14.40 -1.36 3.89
N LYS A 237 13.30 -1.91 3.35
CA LYS A 237 12.35 -2.72 4.14
C LYS A 237 13.02 -3.98 4.68
N ASP A 238 13.76 -4.68 3.84
CA ASP A 238 14.47 -5.92 4.19
C ASP A 238 15.53 -5.66 5.27
N LEU A 239 16.35 -4.61 5.12
CA LEU A 239 17.31 -4.18 6.13
C LEU A 239 16.65 -3.87 7.48
N ARG A 240 15.48 -3.25 7.45
CA ARG A 240 14.69 -2.94 8.66
C ARG A 240 14.15 -4.21 9.32
N ILE A 241 13.66 -5.18 8.54
CA ILE A 241 13.21 -6.48 9.06
C ILE A 241 14.38 -7.21 9.72
N ILE A 242 15.53 -7.28 9.05
CA ILE A 242 16.75 -7.91 9.57
C ILE A 242 17.17 -7.26 10.89
N THR A 243 17.31 -5.94 10.90
CA THR A 243 17.78 -5.20 12.08
C THR A 243 16.83 -5.38 13.25
N ARG A 244 15.51 -5.27 13.03
CA ARG A 244 14.51 -5.45 14.09
C ARG A 244 14.43 -6.89 14.59
N GLY A 245 14.52 -7.87 13.69
CA GLY A 245 14.52 -9.28 14.05
C GLY A 245 15.72 -9.64 14.92
N LEU A 246 16.91 -9.15 14.55
CA LEU A 246 18.13 -9.32 15.36
C LEU A 246 18.03 -8.64 16.72
N MET A 247 17.52 -7.41 16.78
CA MET A 247 17.31 -6.69 18.04
C MET A 247 16.27 -7.37 18.94
N ALA A 248 15.27 -8.04 18.35
CA ALA A 248 14.26 -8.81 19.06
C ALA A 248 14.74 -10.22 19.46
N GLY A 249 15.97 -10.62 19.11
CA GLY A 249 16.53 -11.93 19.42
C GLY A 249 15.93 -13.09 18.62
N LEU A 250 15.33 -12.80 17.45
CA LEU A 250 14.84 -13.85 16.54
C LEU A 250 16.03 -14.62 15.93
N SER A 251 15.81 -15.91 15.64
CA SER A 251 16.82 -16.71 14.94
C SER A 251 17.01 -16.24 13.50
N ALA A 252 18.20 -16.52 12.94
CA ALA A 252 18.51 -16.21 11.54
C ALA A 252 17.47 -16.81 10.58
N ASP A 253 17.09 -18.07 10.79
CA ASP A 253 16.09 -18.77 9.96
C ASP A 253 14.74 -18.05 9.93
N VAL A 254 14.29 -17.53 11.09
CA VAL A 254 13.02 -16.77 11.18
C VAL A 254 13.13 -15.45 10.44
N VAL A 255 14.26 -14.76 10.55
CA VAL A 255 14.50 -13.49 9.84
C VAL A 255 14.58 -13.73 8.33
N GLU A 256 15.30 -14.76 7.90
CA GLU A 256 15.48 -15.10 6.48
C GLU A 256 14.14 -15.43 5.81
N ALA A 257 13.23 -16.12 6.51
CA ALA A 257 11.89 -16.41 5.99
C ALA A 257 11.04 -15.15 5.68
N HIS A 258 11.38 -13.99 6.27
CA HIS A 258 10.63 -12.74 6.10
C HIS A 258 11.33 -11.71 5.20
N VAL A 259 12.53 -12.02 4.69
CA VAL A 259 13.24 -11.21 3.72
C VAL A 259 12.92 -11.75 2.33
N ILE A 260 12.28 -10.91 1.50
CA ILE A 260 11.89 -11.25 0.11
C ILE A 260 13.04 -10.90 -0.83
#